data_AF-A0A3D4K7W8-F1
#
_entry.id   AF-A0A3D4K7W8-F1
#
_cell.length_a   1.000
_cell.length_b   1.000
_cell.length_c   1.000
_cell.angle_alpha   90.00
_cell.angle_beta   90.00
_cell.angle_gamma   90.00
#
_symmetry.space_group_name_H-M   'P 1'
#
loop_
_entity.id
_entity.type
_entity.pdbx_description
1 polymer ?
#
loop_
_entity_poly.entity_id
_entity_poly.type
_entity_poly.pdbx_seq_one_letter_code
_entity_poly.pdbx_strand_id
1 'polypeptide(L)' 'LLTSLKEELKEICKKEIGAIAKPDLIQFSSGIPKTRSGKIMRRILRKIANNDYVNLGDTRTLLNPEVIDELIENRLVKGE' A
#
# COMPACT_ATOMS: atom_id res chain seq x y z
N LEU A 1 20.04 -5.68 1.88
CA LEU A 1 19.38 -4.86 2.92
C LEU A 1 17.85 -4.79 2.76
N LEU A 2 17.32 -4.35 1.61
CA LEU A 2 15.85 -4.29 1.42
C LEU A 2 15.19 -5.67 1.31
N THR A 3 15.85 -6.64 0.67
CA THR A 3 15.34 -8.01 0.55
C THR A 3 15.21 -8.68 1.93
N SER A 4 16.22 -8.53 2.79
CA SER A 4 16.21 -9.07 4.14
C SER A 4 15.13 -8.42 5.02
N LEU A 5 14.88 -7.11 4.85
CA LEU A 5 13.82 -6.43 5.60
C LEU A 5 12.41 -6.91 5.19
N LYS A 6 12.17 -7.17 3.90
CA LYS A 6 10.87 -7.72 3.45
C LYS A 6 10.60 -9.08 4.06
N GLU A 7 11.63 -9.93 4.13
CA GLU A 7 11.52 -11.27 4.73
C GLU A 7 11.23 -11.17 6.23
N GLU A 8 11.93 -10.30 6.95
CA GLU A 8 11.71 -10.06 8.37
C GLU A 8 10.27 -9.60 8.65
N LEU A 9 9.75 -8.62 7.90
CA LEU A 9 8.38 -8.15 8.02
C LEU A 9 7.35 -9.27 7.76
N LYS A 10 7.60 -10.12 6.77
CA LYS A 10 6.74 -11.28 6.48
C LYS A 10 6.76 -12.29 7.63
N GLU A 11 7.92 -12.55 8.22
CA GLU A 11 8.03 -13.47 9.36
C GLU A 11 7.41 -12.89 10.64
N ILE A 12 7.45 -11.57 10.84
CA ILE A 12 6.70 -10.91 11.92
C ILE A 12 5.20 -11.17 11.77
N CYS A 13 4.61 -10.94 10.59
CA CYS A 13 3.18 -11.23 10.37
C CYS A 13 2.83 -12.70 10.63
N LYS A 14 3.70 -13.62 10.19
CA LYS A 14 3.53 -15.06 10.42
C LYS A 14 3.62 -15.43 11.91
N LYS A 15 4.52 -14.80 12.66
CA LYS A 15 4.69 -15.04 14.10
C LYS A 15 3.51 -14.52 14.90
N GLU A 16 3.03 -13.31 14.59
CA GLU A 16 2.00 -12.63 15.38
C GLU A 16 0.58 -13.13 15.06
N ILE A 17 0.30 -13.57 13.82
CA ILE A 17 -1.05 -13.94 13.38
C ILE A 17 -1.10 -15.39 12.87
N GLY A 18 -0.06 -15.86 12.20
CA GLY A 18 0.00 -17.20 11.61
C GLY A 18 0.36 -17.19 10.12
N ALA A 19 0.64 -18.38 9.56
CA ALA A 19 1.11 -18.52 8.18
C ALA A 19 0.16 -17.92 7.13
N ILE A 20 -1.15 -17.94 7.38
CA ILE A 20 -2.18 -17.37 6.50
C ILE A 20 -2.08 -15.84 6.35
N ALA A 21 -1.46 -15.15 7.31
CA ALA A 21 -1.37 -13.69 7.32
C ALA A 21 -0.09 -13.16 6.65
N LYS A 22 0.75 -14.04 6.10
CA LYS A 22 1.98 -13.64 5.40
C LYS A 22 1.61 -12.82 4.15
N PRO A 23 2.06 -11.56 4.04
CA PRO A 23 1.80 -10.76 2.85
C PRO A 23 2.49 -11.37 1.63
N ASP A 24 1.76 -11.50 0.52
CA ASP A 24 2.32 -11.89 -0.77
C ASP A 24 3.34 -10.84 -1.24
N LEU A 25 2.91 -9.58 -1.23
CA LEU A 25 3.66 -8.42 -1.71
C LEU A 25 3.79 -7.38 -0.60
N ILE A 26 4.95 -6.70 -0.57
CA ILE A 26 5.23 -5.55 0.30
C ILE A 26 5.78 -4.43 -0.59
N GLN A 27 4.99 -3.38 -0.74
CA GLN A 27 5.36 -2.15 -1.44
C GLN A 27 5.85 -1.13 -0.41
N PHE A 28 7.11 -0.73 -0.53
CA PHE A 28 7.62 0.43 0.20
C PHE A 28 7.21 1.70 -0.54
N SER A 29 6.91 2.75 0.20
CA SER A 29 6.47 4.04 -0.32
C SER A 29 6.99 5.15 0.58
N SER A 30 7.27 6.32 0.02
CA SER A 30 7.65 7.50 0.81
C SER A 30 6.48 8.03 1.66
N GLY A 31 5.24 7.73 1.25
CA GLY A 31 4.03 8.17 1.93
C GLY A 31 2.80 7.28 1.67
N ILE A 32 1.70 7.62 2.33
CA ILE A 32 0.40 6.97 2.12
C ILE A 32 -0.71 8.02 2.05
N PRO A 33 -1.80 7.78 1.30
CA PRO A 33 -2.88 8.73 1.15
C PRO A 33 -3.60 8.91 2.49
N LYS A 34 -3.43 10.10 3.08
CA LYS A 34 -4.08 10.50 4.33
C LYS A 34 -4.95 11.73 4.11
N THR A 35 -6.10 11.77 4.76
CA THR A 35 -6.92 12.99 4.84
C THR A 35 -6.21 14.07 5.65
N ARG A 36 -6.67 15.32 5.55
CA ARG A 36 -6.20 16.42 6.40
C ARG A 36 -6.40 16.17 7.91
N SER A 37 -7.32 15.27 8.28
CA SER A 37 -7.51 14.79 9.65
C SER A 37 -6.63 13.60 10.03
N GLY A 38 -5.74 13.14 9.14
CA GLY A 38 -4.79 12.05 9.37
C GLY A 38 -5.34 10.63 9.08
N LYS A 39 -6.60 10.49 8.68
CA LYS A 39 -7.19 9.19 8.35
C LYS A 39 -6.56 8.62 7.09
N ILE A 40 -6.06 7.38 7.16
CA ILE A 40 -5.54 6.66 6.00
C ILE A 40 -6.70 6.25 5.07
N MET A 41 -6.64 6.65 3.80
CA MET A 41 -7.62 6.29 2.79
C MET A 41 -7.29 4.93 2.16
N ARG A 42 -7.42 3.86 2.95
CA ARG A 42 -7.14 2.47 2.53
C ARG A 42 -7.88 2.02 1.27
N ARG A 43 -9.04 2.64 0.97
CA ARG A 43 -9.81 2.40 -0.26
C ARG A 43 -8.99 2.70 -1.52
N ILE A 44 -8.18 3.77 -1.52
CA ILE A 44 -7.31 4.14 -2.64
C ILE A 44 -6.19 3.11 -2.80
N LEU A 45 -5.53 2.74 -1.70
CA LEU A 45 -4.49 1.69 -1.70
C LEU A 45 -5.02 0.37 -2.27
N ARG A 46 -6.23 -0.04 -1.89
CA ARG A 46 -6.88 -1.25 -2.43
C ARG A 46 -7.11 -1.17 -3.94
N LYS A 47 -7.57 -0.03 -4.43
CA LYS A 47 -7.80 0.21 -5.85
C LYS A 47 -6.50 0.12 -6.66
N ILE A 48 -5.42 0.76 -6.18
CA ILE A 48 -4.10 0.72 -6.80
C ILE A 48 -3.56 -0.73 -6.84
N ALA A 49 -3.62 -1.46 -5.72
CA ALA A 49 -3.16 -2.85 -5.65
C ALA A 49 -3.93 -3.81 -6.57
N ASN A 50 -5.16 -3.45 -6.94
CA ASN A 50 -6.03 -4.21 -7.86
C ASN A 50 -5.95 -3.72 -9.32
N ASN A 51 -4.99 -2.86 -9.68
CA ASN A 51 -4.93 -2.20 -11.00
C ASN A 51 -6.19 -1.39 -11.39
N ASP A 52 -7.05 -1.05 -10.43
CA ASP A 52 -8.28 -0.26 -10.63
C ASP A 52 -8.11 1.19 -10.16
N TYR A 53 -7.15 1.89 -10.76
CA TYR A 53 -6.79 3.26 -10.37
C TYR A 53 -7.28 4.34 -11.34
N VAL A 54 -8.05 3.99 -12.38
CA VAL A 54 -8.63 4.96 -13.32
C VAL A 54 -9.66 5.86 -12.62
N ASN A 55 -10.41 5.31 -11.66
CA ASN A 55 -11.36 6.08 -10.85
C ASN A 55 -11.14 5.84 -9.36
N LEU A 56 -10.46 6.77 -8.70
CA LEU A 56 -10.16 6.72 -7.26
C LEU A 56 -11.25 7.37 -6.39
N GLY A 57 -12.34 7.87 -6.98
CA GLY A 57 -13.37 8.65 -6.28
C GLY A 57 -12.85 9.97 -5.73
N ASP A 58 -13.52 10.52 -4.71
CA ASP A 58 -13.13 11.81 -4.13
C ASP A 58 -11.81 11.75 -3.36
N THR A 59 -10.89 12.62 -3.74
CA THR A 59 -9.54 12.79 -3.18
C THR A 59 -9.29 14.20 -2.62
N ARG A 60 -10.29 15.11 -2.67
CA ARG A 60 -10.13 16.53 -2.28
C ARG A 60 -9.75 16.73 -0.82
N THR A 61 -10.05 15.76 0.03
CA THR A 61 -9.77 15.80 1.47
C THR A 61 -8.36 15.32 1.83
N LEU A 62 -7.58 14.85 0.85
CA LEU A 62 -6.20 14.45 1.07
C LEU A 62 -5.32 15.63 1.45
N LEU A 63 -4.35 15.37 2.33
CA LEU A 63 -3.31 16.34 2.67
C LEU A 63 -2.34 16.50 1.50
N ASN A 64 -1.89 15.36 0.95
CA ASN A 64 -0.88 15.25 -0.10
C ASN A 64 -1.41 14.32 -1.21
N PRO A 65 -2.17 14.82 -2.19
CA PRO A 65 -2.72 14.00 -3.28
C PRO A 65 -1.65 13.36 -4.17
N GLU A 66 -0.49 14.00 -4.34
CA GLU A 66 0.63 13.59 -5.20
C GLU A 66 1.22 12.21 -4.83
N VAL A 67 1.05 11.77 -3.57
CA VAL A 67 1.47 10.43 -3.13
C VAL A 67 0.76 9.31 -3.90
N ILE A 68 -0.41 9.61 -4.48
CA ILE A 68 -1.15 8.65 -5.30
C ILE A 68 -0.35 8.28 -6.55
N ASP A 69 0.27 9.25 -7.21
CA ASP A 69 0.98 9.03 -8.46
C ASP A 69 2.22 8.14 -8.23
N GLU A 70 3.00 8.43 -7.18
CA GLU A 70 4.13 7.58 -6.75
C GLU A 70 3.68 6.14 -6.48
N LEU A 71 2.54 5.97 -5.81
CA LEU A 71 1.99 4.66 -5.47
C LEU A 71 1.53 3.89 -6.72
N ILE A 72 0.97 4.58 -7.72
CA ILE A 72 0.54 3.98 -8.99
C ILE A 72 1.74 3.57 -9.83
N GLU A 73 2.74 4.45 -9.96
CA GLU A 73 3.96 4.21 -10.74
C GLU A 73 4.74 3.01 -10.22
N ASN A 74 4.83 2.87 -8.89
CA ASN A 74 5.60 1.81 -8.22
C ASN A 74 4.74 0.65 -7.70
N ARG A 75 3.49 0.53 -8.17
CA ARG A 75 2.54 -0.48 -7.67
C ARG A 75 3.05 -1.90 -7.90
N LEU A 76 2.80 -2.77 -6.92
CA LEU A 76 3.06 -4.21 -7.04
C LEU A 76 1.74 -4.94 -7.27
N VAL A 77 1.65 -5.74 -8.33
CA VAL A 77 0.46 -6.50 -8.71
C VAL A 77 0.78 -7.99 -8.64
N LYS A 78 -0.15 -8.78 -8.09
CA LYS A 78 0.02 -10.23 -8.01
C LYS A 78 -0.27 -10.84 -9.39
N GLY A 79 0.74 -11.44 -10.03
CA GLY A 79 0.58 -12.19 -11.27
C GLY A 79 1.18 -11.54 -12.54
N GLU A 80 1.90 -10.44 -12.39
CA GLU A 80 2.86 -9.92 -13.37
C GLU A 80 4.29 -10.22 -12.92
#